data_AF-A0A958CAC0-F1
#
_entry.id   AF-A0A958CAC0-F1
#
_cell.length_a   1.000
_cell.length_b   1.000
_cell.length_c   1.000
_cell.angle_alpha   90.00
_cell.angle_beta   90.00
_cell.angle_gamma   90.00
#
_symmetry.space_group_name_H-M   'P 1'
#
loop_
_entity.id
_entity.type
_entity.pdbx_description
1 polymer ?
#
loop_
_entity_poly.entity_id
_entity_poly.type
_entity_poly.pdbx_seq_one_letter_code
_entity_poly.pdbx_strand_id
1 'polypeptide(L)'
;QASLQQWNLATHPLGTGIWAPDDPAVSETGGWRLTGQAADPPHGAAGDDNALVVPFEGTGLAVQIQRGPFWGYLDATVDGQPANALPRDGDRAILVLHDPLGDQELVTIADGLTDGAHQVELRATGGWEQWP
;
A
#
# COMPACT_ATOMS: atom_id res chain seq x y z
N GLN A 1 -16.22 -16.01 25.67
CA GLN A 1 -15.11 -16.71 24.98
C GLN A 1 -15.46 -16.70 23.50
N ALA A 2 -14.67 -16.04 22.65
CA ALA A 2 -14.87 -16.14 21.20
C ALA A 2 -14.55 -17.58 20.75
N SER A 3 -15.35 -18.15 19.87
CA SER A 3 -15.11 -19.51 19.36
C SER A 3 -13.92 -19.51 18.40
N LEU A 4 -13.22 -20.63 18.26
CA LEU A 4 -12.15 -20.81 17.26
C LEU A 4 -12.61 -20.50 15.82
N GLN A 5 -13.91 -20.69 15.54
CA GLN A 5 -14.53 -20.30 14.27
C GLN A 5 -14.56 -18.78 14.07
N GLN A 6 -14.82 -17.97 15.11
CA GLN A 6 -14.75 -16.51 14.99
C GLN A 6 -13.33 -16.01 14.82
N TRP A 7 -12.35 -16.69 15.43
CA TRP A 7 -10.94 -16.33 15.27
C TRP A 7 -10.44 -16.63 13.85
N ASN A 8 -10.80 -17.78 13.27
CA ASN A 8 -10.44 -18.12 11.89
C ASN A 8 -11.10 -17.22 10.83
N LEU A 9 -12.17 -16.50 11.17
CA LEU A 9 -12.85 -15.57 10.27
C LEU A 9 -12.39 -14.12 10.47
N ALA A 10 -11.58 -13.85 11.50
CA ALA A 10 -11.05 -12.52 11.75
C ALA A 10 -9.88 -12.25 10.79
N THR A 11 -9.95 -11.10 10.14
CA THR A 11 -8.81 -10.53 9.43
C THR A 11 -7.76 -10.10 10.46
N HIS A 12 -6.52 -10.56 10.29
CA HIS A 12 -5.39 -10.21 11.17
C HIS A 12 -4.42 -9.27 10.44
N PRO A 13 -3.74 -8.35 11.14
CA PRO A 13 -2.65 -7.58 10.55
C PRO A 13 -1.57 -8.49 9.97
N LEU A 14 -0.93 -8.04 8.89
CA LEU A 14 0.19 -8.72 8.29
C LEU A 14 1.36 -8.78 9.28
N GLY A 15 1.83 -9.98 9.60
CA GLY A 15 3.01 -10.17 10.45
C GLY A 15 4.32 -10.00 9.67
N THR A 16 5.44 -10.33 10.30
CA THR A 16 6.74 -10.34 9.61
C THR A 16 6.74 -11.31 8.43
N GLY A 17 7.09 -10.82 7.23
CA GLY A 17 7.18 -11.65 6.03
C GLY A 17 6.96 -10.88 4.74
N ILE A 18 6.77 -11.62 3.65
CA ILE A 18 6.34 -11.10 2.35
C ILE A 18 4.90 -11.57 2.15
N TRP A 19 4.01 -10.63 1.86
CA TRP A 19 2.58 -10.86 1.73
C TRP A 19 2.12 -10.45 0.33
N ALA A 20 1.16 -11.21 -0.19
CA ALA A 20 0.58 -10.93 -1.49
C ALA A 20 -0.36 -9.72 -1.41
N PRO A 21 -0.50 -8.93 -2.49
CA PRO A 21 -1.41 -7.79 -2.49
C PRO A 21 -2.88 -8.19 -2.29
N ASP A 22 -3.30 -9.39 -2.70
CA ASP A 22 -4.65 -9.93 -2.47
C ASP A 22 -4.82 -10.67 -1.14
N ASP A 23 -3.90 -10.49 -0.18
CA ASP A 23 -4.08 -11.02 1.16
C ASP A 23 -5.40 -10.50 1.78
N PRO A 24 -6.20 -11.35 2.48
CA PRO A 24 -7.46 -10.93 3.10
C PRO A 24 -7.36 -9.77 4.10
N ALA A 25 -6.15 -9.44 4.58
CA ALA A 25 -5.87 -8.26 5.40
C ALA A 25 -5.85 -6.95 4.64
N VAL A 26 -5.54 -6.99 3.35
CA VAL A 26 -5.48 -5.82 2.49
C VAL A 26 -6.89 -5.47 2.00
N SER A 27 -7.26 -4.20 2.12
CA SER A 27 -8.55 -3.72 1.63
C SER A 27 -8.36 -2.53 0.70
N GLU A 28 -9.30 -2.35 -0.23
CA GLU A 28 -9.26 -1.28 -1.22
C GLU A 28 -10.56 -0.51 -1.31
N THR A 29 -10.45 0.73 -1.78
CA THR A 29 -11.56 1.53 -2.24
C THR A 29 -11.22 2.16 -3.59
N GLY A 30 -12.26 2.38 -4.40
CA GLY A 30 -12.10 3.10 -5.67
C GLY A 30 -11.75 2.22 -6.85
N GLY A 31 -11.78 0.90 -6.72
CA GLY A 31 -11.66 -0.03 -7.84
C GLY A 31 -10.23 -0.47 -8.13
N TRP A 32 -9.40 -0.55 -7.09
CA TRP A 32 -8.10 -1.22 -7.24
C TRP A 32 -8.32 -2.66 -7.67
N ARG A 33 -7.46 -3.13 -8.56
CA ARG A 33 -7.39 -4.56 -8.87
C ARG A 33 -6.29 -5.19 -8.03
N LEU A 34 -6.65 -6.20 -7.25
CA LEU A 34 -5.74 -6.96 -6.38
C LEU A 34 -5.60 -8.38 -6.89
N THR A 35 -4.36 -8.85 -6.98
CA THR A 35 -4.02 -10.25 -7.26
C THR A 35 -2.83 -10.67 -6.43
N GLY A 36 -2.54 -11.97 -6.42
CA GLY A 36 -1.38 -12.52 -5.71
C GLY A 36 -0.02 -11.97 -6.14
N GLN A 37 0.05 -11.19 -7.22
CA GLN A 37 1.29 -10.62 -7.76
C GLN A 37 1.31 -9.10 -7.80
N ALA A 38 0.15 -8.43 -7.87
CA ALA A 38 0.09 -6.99 -8.10
C ALA A 38 -1.17 -6.35 -7.50
N ALA A 39 -1.04 -5.07 -7.15
CA ALA A 39 -2.12 -4.14 -6.88
C ALA A 39 -2.00 -2.96 -7.86
N ASP A 40 -3.07 -2.62 -8.57
CA ASP A 40 -3.08 -1.55 -9.56
C ASP A 40 -4.28 -0.65 -9.35
N PRO A 41 -4.08 0.68 -9.25
CA PRO A 41 -5.18 1.62 -9.22
C PRO A 41 -5.83 1.74 -10.62
N PRO A 42 -7.11 2.11 -10.68
CA PRO A 42 -7.79 2.34 -11.96
C PRO A 42 -7.19 3.54 -12.71
N HIS A 43 -7.52 3.65 -14.00
CA HIS A 43 -7.02 4.73 -14.83
C HIS A 43 -7.64 6.07 -14.38
N GLY A 44 -6.78 7.06 -14.14
CA GLY A 44 -7.22 8.38 -13.69
C GLY A 44 -7.75 8.39 -12.25
N ALA A 45 -7.23 7.53 -11.38
CA ALA A 45 -7.52 7.51 -9.96
C ALA A 45 -7.44 8.92 -9.34
N ALA A 46 -8.37 9.21 -8.44
CA ALA A 46 -8.44 10.45 -7.68
C ALA A 46 -8.25 10.13 -6.18
N GLY A 47 -7.21 10.69 -5.57
CA GLY A 47 -6.68 10.22 -4.29
C GLY A 47 -7.66 10.16 -3.10
N ASP A 48 -8.74 10.93 -3.12
CA ASP A 48 -9.70 10.97 -2.01
C ASP A 48 -10.58 9.71 -1.92
N ASP A 49 -10.87 9.08 -3.07
CA ASP A 49 -11.73 7.89 -3.17
C ASP A 49 -11.00 6.67 -3.73
N ASN A 50 -9.67 6.70 -3.78
CA ASN A 50 -8.85 5.63 -4.34
C ASN A 50 -7.70 5.26 -3.41
N ALA A 51 -7.94 4.26 -2.55
CA ALA A 51 -7.02 3.90 -1.48
C ALA A 51 -6.79 2.39 -1.37
N LEU A 52 -5.57 2.02 -1.00
CA LEU A 52 -5.19 0.69 -0.55
C LEU A 52 -4.78 0.76 0.93
N VAL A 53 -5.40 -0.05 1.77
CA VAL A 53 -5.16 -0.08 3.22
C VAL A 53 -4.50 -1.40 3.60
N VAL A 54 -3.34 -1.30 4.26
CA VAL A 54 -2.48 -2.42 4.63
C VAL A 54 -2.21 -2.39 6.14
N PRO A 55 -2.92 -3.20 6.94
CA PRO A 55 -2.62 -3.35 8.36
C PRO A 55 -1.42 -4.28 8.55
N PHE A 56 -0.50 -3.94 9.46
CA PHE A 56 0.66 -4.78 9.77
C PHE A 56 1.04 -4.71 11.25
N GLU A 57 1.80 -5.70 11.73
CA GLU A 57 2.41 -5.71 13.06
C GLU A 57 3.95 -5.75 12.93
N GLY A 58 4.62 -4.79 13.56
CA GLY A 58 6.09 -4.68 13.56
C GLY A 58 6.58 -3.23 13.59
N THR A 59 7.82 -3.00 13.15
CA THR A 59 8.47 -1.68 13.25
C THR A 59 8.67 -0.97 11.90
N GLY A 60 8.29 -1.61 10.79
CA GLY A 60 8.47 -1.06 9.45
C GLY A 60 7.76 -1.86 8.37
N LEU A 61 7.58 -1.22 7.21
CA LEU A 61 6.93 -1.81 6.04
C LEU A 61 7.59 -1.29 4.76
N ALA A 62 7.87 -2.20 3.84
CA ALA A 62 8.30 -1.89 2.48
C ALA A 62 7.32 -2.50 1.47
N VAL A 63 7.19 -1.86 0.31
CA VAL A 63 6.36 -2.32 -0.80
C VAL A 63 7.25 -2.60 -2.01
N GLN A 64 7.01 -3.73 -2.67
CA GLN A 64 7.58 -3.97 -3.99
C GLN A 64 6.65 -3.34 -5.02
N ILE A 65 7.16 -2.38 -5.78
CA ILE A 65 6.40 -1.69 -6.84
C ILE A 65 6.97 -2.06 -8.20
N GLN A 66 6.14 -1.95 -9.23
CA GLN A 66 6.58 -1.87 -10.61
C GLN A 66 6.15 -0.50 -11.14
N ARG A 67 7.12 0.29 -11.57
CA ARG A 67 6.87 1.60 -12.16
C ARG A 67 6.51 1.44 -13.65
N GLY A 68 6.16 2.52 -14.32
CA GLY A 68 5.92 2.45 -15.78
C GLY A 68 5.90 3.81 -16.49
N PRO A 69 5.79 3.80 -17.84
CA PRO A 69 5.87 4.99 -18.69
C PRO A 69 4.58 5.83 -18.64
N PHE A 70 4.02 6.02 -17.46
CA PHE A 70 2.78 6.76 -17.21
C PHE A 70 2.96 7.75 -16.07
N TRP A 71 2.02 8.69 -15.93
CA TRP A 71 1.97 9.59 -14.78
C TRP A 71 1.08 9.00 -13.68
N GLY A 72 1.61 8.97 -12.47
CA GLY A 72 0.89 8.59 -11.27
C GLY A 72 1.78 8.64 -10.05
N TYR A 73 1.16 8.76 -8.88
CA TYR A 73 1.85 8.68 -7.60
C TYR A 73 0.92 8.14 -6.52
N LEU A 74 1.51 7.61 -5.45
CA LEU A 74 0.83 7.25 -4.21
C LEU A 74 1.19 8.26 -3.13
N ASP A 75 0.20 8.76 -2.42
CA ASP A 75 0.41 9.45 -1.15
C ASP A 75 0.25 8.45 -0.01
N ALA A 76 1.29 8.30 0.79
CA ALA A 76 1.37 7.26 1.79
C ALA A 76 1.28 7.85 3.20
N THR A 77 0.42 7.26 4.02
CA THR A 77 0.37 7.53 5.46
C THR A 77 0.58 6.26 6.26
N VAL A 78 1.09 6.43 7.48
CA VAL A 78 1.23 5.42 8.52
C VAL A 78 0.50 5.97 9.74
N ASP A 79 -0.54 5.29 10.19
CA ASP A 79 -1.40 5.72 11.30
C ASP A 79 -1.92 7.17 11.15
N GLY A 80 -2.25 7.55 9.90
CA GLY A 80 -2.75 8.87 9.55
C GLY A 80 -1.70 9.99 9.55
N GLN A 81 -0.43 9.69 9.83
CA GLN A 81 0.69 10.60 9.63
C GLN A 81 1.38 10.28 8.30
N PRO A 82 1.97 11.25 7.59
CA PRO A 82 2.59 10.92 6.32
C PRO A 82 3.80 10.01 6.56
N ALA A 83 4.02 9.08 5.64
CA ALA A 83 5.03 8.03 5.77
C ALA A 83 6.44 8.60 6.02
N ASN A 84 7.15 8.04 6.99
CA ASN A 84 8.40 8.64 7.50
C ASN A 84 9.65 8.28 6.69
N ALA A 85 9.59 7.24 5.85
CA ALA A 85 10.72 6.83 5.01
C ALA A 85 10.66 7.35 3.56
N LEU A 86 9.57 8.02 3.17
CA LEU A 86 9.40 8.56 1.82
C LEU A 86 9.80 10.05 1.71
N PRO A 87 10.18 10.51 0.50
CA PRO A 87 10.29 11.93 0.20
C PRO A 87 9.00 12.71 0.51
N ARG A 88 9.15 13.95 0.96
CA ARG A 88 8.03 14.84 1.28
C ARG A 88 7.76 15.86 0.18
N ASP A 89 6.48 16.11 -0.07
CA ASP A 89 5.98 17.24 -0.84
C ASP A 89 4.98 18.01 0.02
N GLY A 90 5.44 19.09 0.64
CA GLY A 90 4.71 19.77 1.72
C GLY A 90 4.43 18.80 2.87
N ASP A 91 3.15 18.65 3.22
CA ASP A 91 2.69 17.76 4.29
C ASP A 91 2.47 16.32 3.84
N ARG A 92 2.75 15.98 2.56
CA ARG A 92 2.46 14.66 1.98
C ARG A 92 3.72 13.83 1.84
N ALA A 93 3.58 12.50 1.83
CA ALA A 93 4.70 11.58 1.61
C ALA A 93 4.44 10.80 0.32
N ILE A 94 5.23 11.09 -0.72
CA ILE A 94 4.90 10.72 -2.10
C ILE A 94 5.82 9.61 -2.61
N LEU A 95 5.20 8.57 -3.16
CA LEU A 95 5.84 7.54 -3.96
C LEU A 95 5.42 7.74 -5.42
N VAL A 96 6.35 8.22 -6.26
CA VAL A 96 6.12 8.40 -7.70
C VAL A 96 6.03 7.04 -8.38
N LEU A 97 5.18 6.88 -9.41
CA LEU A 97 5.04 5.63 -10.19
C LEU A 97 5.63 5.71 -11.61
N HIS A 98 6.04 6.90 -12.03
CA HIS A 98 6.64 7.09 -13.34
C HIS A 98 8.06 6.51 -13.41
N ASP A 99 8.29 5.64 -14.39
CA ASP A 99 9.59 5.23 -14.89
C ASP A 99 9.45 4.69 -16.32
N PRO A 100 10.07 5.31 -17.33
CA PRO A 100 9.95 4.85 -18.72
C PRO A 100 10.50 3.44 -18.96
N LEU A 101 11.35 2.90 -18.08
CA LEU A 101 11.90 1.54 -18.21
C LEU A 101 11.04 0.48 -17.52
N GLY A 102 10.14 0.89 -16.62
CA GLY A 102 9.23 0.02 -15.91
C GLY A 102 9.91 -0.86 -14.85
N ASP A 103 10.95 -0.33 -14.17
CA ASP A 103 11.71 -1.10 -13.22
C ASP A 103 10.88 -1.49 -11.98
N GLN A 104 11.25 -2.64 -11.40
CA GLN A 104 10.76 -3.06 -10.10
C GLN A 104 11.68 -2.57 -8.99
N GLU A 105 11.08 -2.05 -7.91
CA GLU A 105 11.81 -1.47 -6.79
C GLU A 105 11.17 -1.88 -5.46
N LEU A 106 11.99 -2.20 -4.46
CA LEU A 106 11.53 -2.34 -3.08
C LEU A 106 11.68 -0.99 -2.38
N VAL A 107 10.55 -0.34 -2.09
CA VAL A 107 10.51 0.99 -1.47
C VAL A 107 10.10 0.86 -0.02
N THR A 108 10.92 1.41 0.89
CA THR A 108 10.57 1.48 2.32
C THR A 108 9.54 2.60 2.51
N ILE A 109 8.36 2.25 3.02
CA ILE A 109 7.30 3.20 3.35
C ILE A 109 7.50 3.72 4.77
N ALA A 110 7.77 2.80 5.69
CA ALA A 110 7.96 3.10 7.10
C ALA A 110 9.12 2.31 7.69
N ASP A 111 9.86 2.95 8.60
CA ASP A 111 10.91 2.30 9.39
C ASP A 111 11.02 2.98 10.76
N GLY A 112 11.56 2.26 11.75
CA GLY A 112 11.78 2.77 13.10
C GLY A 112 10.50 3.12 13.87
N LEU A 113 9.37 2.51 13.54
CA LEU A 113 8.14 2.60 14.32
C LEU A 113 8.30 1.85 15.65
N THR A 114 7.43 2.16 16.62
CA THR A 114 7.29 1.35 17.83
C THR A 114 6.82 -0.04 17.46
N ASP A 115 7.29 -1.09 18.13
CA ASP A 115 6.76 -2.44 17.88
C ASP A 115 5.27 -2.52 18.24
N GLY A 116 4.45 -3.02 17.32
CA GLY A 116 3.01 -3.14 17.50
C GLY A 116 2.22 -3.05 16.19
N ALA A 117 0.89 -2.88 16.32
CA ALA A 117 -0.01 -2.78 15.18
C ALA A 117 0.01 -1.37 14.58
N HIS A 118 0.10 -1.32 13.25
CA HIS A 118 0.14 -0.12 12.43
C HIS A 118 -0.74 -0.29 11.19
N GLN A 119 -1.10 0.83 10.57
CA GLN A 119 -1.84 0.85 9.31
C GLN A 119 -1.14 1.75 8.30
N VAL A 120 -0.79 1.19 7.15
CA VAL A 120 -0.43 1.98 5.96
C VAL A 120 -1.68 2.24 5.13
N GLU A 121 -1.81 3.47 4.65
CA GLU A 121 -2.81 3.83 3.64
C GLU A 121 -2.10 4.48 2.45
N LEU A 122 -2.32 3.93 1.26
CA LEU A 122 -1.75 4.40 0.00
C LEU A 122 -2.87 4.94 -0.87
N ARG A 123 -2.86 6.24 -1.14
CA ARG A 123 -3.86 6.92 -1.97
C ARG A 123 -3.31 7.22 -3.35
N ALA A 124 -3.91 6.67 -4.40
CA ALA A 124 -3.40 6.88 -5.76
C ALA A 124 -3.99 8.12 -6.42
N THR A 125 -3.14 8.87 -7.12
CA THR A 125 -3.57 9.91 -8.07
C THR A 125 -2.97 9.59 -9.44
N GLY A 126 -3.79 9.66 -10.49
CA GLY A 126 -3.38 9.28 -11.84
C GLY A 126 -3.44 7.76 -12.04
N GLY A 127 -2.39 7.17 -12.63
CA GLY A 127 -2.41 5.74 -12.96
C GLY A 127 -3.12 5.46 -14.28
N TRP A 128 -2.66 4.44 -14.99
CA TRP A 128 -2.98 4.19 -16.41
C TRP A 128 -3.39 2.74 -16.69
N GLU A 129 -3.85 2.02 -15.66
CA GLU A 129 -4.20 0.60 -15.73
C GLU A 129 -3.09 -0.23 -16.42
N GLN A 130 -1.84 0.00 -16.02
CA GLN A 130 -0.68 -0.68 -16.64
C GLN A 130 -0.48 -2.09 -16.06
N TRP A 131 -1.59 -2.80 -15.98
CA TRP A 131 -1.69 -4.17 -15.51
C TRP A 131 -0.89 -5.12 -16.42
N PRO A 132 -0.04 -6.01 -15.88
CA PRO A 132 0.62 -7.05 -16.66
C PRO A 132 -0.30 -8.22 -17.04
#